data_AF-A0A3N0WK60-F1
#
_entry.id   AF-A0A3N0WK60-F1
#
_cell.length_a   1.000
_cell.length_b   1.000
_cell.length_c   1.000
_cell.angle_alpha   90.00
_cell.angle_beta   90.00
_cell.angle_gamma   90.00
#
_symmetry.space_group_name_H-M   'P 1'
#
loop_
_entity.id
_entity.type
_entity.pdbx_description
1 polymer ?
#
loop_
_entity_poly.entity_id
_entity_poly.type
_entity_poly.pdbx_seq_one_letter_code
_entity_poly.pdbx_strand_id
1 'polypeptide(L)'
;MTKEQKIQEVIIKSWGDNWKKLHDDIKDYALKNFGFISKRNVIDWLGYSVWASPDLESKNMHFRPKSLSGIENNNGWMKIESEQDLPKDSSAYWIYRTDNRISNLNDYETDKKWLLPDLKATHYQPIEKPKPPIY
;
A
#
# COMPACT_ATOMS: atom_id res chain seq x y z
N MET A 1 16.59 -0.20 1.88
CA MET A 1 15.34 -0.55 2.60
C MET A 1 14.72 -1.75 1.93
N THR A 2 14.50 -2.84 2.66
CA THR A 2 13.90 -4.08 2.13
C THR A 2 12.40 -3.93 1.91
N LYS A 3 11.80 -4.85 1.13
CA LYS A 3 10.33 -4.92 0.97
C LYS A 3 9.62 -5.06 2.31
N GLU A 4 10.18 -5.85 3.22
CA GLU A 4 9.65 -6.09 4.56
C GLU A 4 9.66 -4.82 5.41
N GLN A 5 10.76 -4.07 5.41
CA GLN A 5 10.85 -2.78 6.11
C GLN A 5 9.80 -1.78 5.61
N LYS A 6 9.60 -1.69 4.29
CA LYS A 6 8.55 -0.84 3.70
C LYS A 6 7.15 -1.25 4.16
N ILE A 7 6.86 -2.54 4.21
CA ILE A 7 5.56 -3.05 4.70
C ILE A 7 5.34 -2.67 6.16
N GLN A 8 6.35 -2.85 7.01
CA GLN A 8 6.28 -2.49 8.43
C GLN A 8 6.05 -0.99 8.62
N GLU A 9 6.80 -0.12 7.92
CA GLU A 9 6.60 1.34 7.97
C GLU A 9 5.18 1.74 7.59
N VAL A 10 4.60 1.13 6.56
CA VAL A 10 3.23 1.44 6.15
C VAL A 10 2.23 0.94 7.19
N ILE A 11 2.39 -0.25 7.76
CA ILE A 11 1.52 -0.74 8.85
C ILE A 11 1.52 0.24 10.03
N ILE A 12 2.71 0.66 10.46
CA ILE A 12 2.88 1.65 11.55
C ILE A 12 2.16 2.95 11.20
N LYS A 13 2.39 3.49 10.00
CA LYS A 13 1.77 4.74 9.54
C LYS A 13 0.25 4.62 9.44
N SER A 14 -0.27 3.50 8.96
CA SER A 14 -1.72 3.26 8.79
C SER A 14 -2.44 3.12 10.12
N TRP A 15 -1.80 2.58 11.16
CA TRP A 15 -2.33 2.61 12.53
C TRP A 15 -2.28 4.01 13.17
N GLY A 16 -1.40 4.89 12.69
CA GLY A 16 -1.32 6.29 13.11
C GLY A 16 -1.09 6.42 14.61
N ASP A 17 -1.80 7.35 15.27
CA ASP A 17 -1.66 7.56 16.72
C ASP A 17 -2.12 6.36 17.56
N ASN A 18 -2.93 5.46 17.01
CA ASN A 18 -3.31 4.25 17.73
C ASN A 18 -2.13 3.28 17.85
N TRP A 19 -1.13 3.33 16.95
CA TRP A 19 0.08 2.51 17.04
C TRP A 19 0.82 2.71 18.37
N LYS A 20 0.91 3.96 18.84
CA LYS A 20 1.58 4.33 20.10
C LYS A 20 0.88 3.78 21.34
N LYS A 21 -0.42 3.49 21.23
CA LYS A 21 -1.25 2.97 22.33
C LYS A 21 -1.18 1.44 22.43
N LEU A 22 -0.64 0.77 21.42
CA LEU A 22 -0.47 -0.68 21.43
C LEU A 22 0.72 -1.08 22.31
N HIS A 23 0.59 -2.22 22.99
CA HIS A 23 1.70 -2.89 23.63
C HIS A 23 2.69 -3.45 22.59
N ASP A 24 3.93 -3.70 23.00
CA ASP A 24 4.99 -4.12 22.08
C ASP A 24 4.76 -5.53 21.52
N ASP A 25 4.19 -6.45 22.29
CA ASP A 25 3.81 -7.79 21.79
C ASP A 25 2.70 -7.74 20.71
N ILE A 26 1.75 -6.80 20.84
CA ILE A 26 0.69 -6.56 19.86
C ILE A 26 1.27 -5.90 18.61
N LYS A 27 2.22 -4.95 18.77
CA LYS A 27 2.94 -4.38 17.63
C LYS A 27 3.68 -5.47 16.86
N ASP A 28 4.42 -6.33 17.56
CA ASP A 28 5.15 -7.45 16.95
C ASP A 28 4.20 -8.40 16.22
N TYR A 29 3.07 -8.74 16.83
CA TYR A 29 2.03 -9.54 16.19
C TYR A 29 1.49 -8.85 14.94
N ALA A 30 1.15 -7.57 15.02
CA ALA A 30 0.62 -6.80 13.89
C ALA A 30 1.64 -6.73 12.74
N LEU A 31 2.93 -6.50 13.01
CA LEU A 31 3.97 -6.50 11.98
C LEU A 31 4.11 -7.86 11.29
N LYS A 32 4.05 -8.96 12.06
CA LYS A 32 4.11 -10.33 11.53
C LYS A 32 2.86 -10.73 10.73
N ASN A 33 1.72 -10.12 11.05
CA ASN A 33 0.41 -10.46 10.46
C ASN A 33 -0.15 -9.32 9.59
N PHE A 34 0.71 -8.57 8.89
CA PHE A 34 0.30 -7.56 7.91
C PHE A 34 -0.72 -6.52 8.43
N GLY A 35 -0.56 -6.12 9.69
CA GLY A 35 -1.40 -5.13 10.38
C GLY A 35 -2.68 -5.68 11.00
N PHE A 36 -2.92 -7.00 10.95
CA PHE A 36 -4.08 -7.63 11.59
C PHE A 36 -3.86 -7.88 13.08
N ILE A 37 -4.91 -7.63 13.88
CA ILE A 37 -4.96 -7.92 15.30
C ILE A 37 -6.33 -8.56 15.61
N SER A 38 -6.38 -9.64 16.40
CA SER A 38 -7.65 -10.27 16.80
C SER A 38 -8.31 -9.52 17.98
N LYS A 39 -9.64 -9.54 18.06
CA LYS A 39 -10.41 -8.93 19.17
C LYS A 39 -10.04 -9.50 20.54
N ARG A 40 -9.71 -10.79 20.63
CA ARG A 40 -9.30 -11.44 21.88
C ARG A 40 -8.02 -10.81 22.45
N ASN A 41 -7.03 -10.56 21.59
CA ASN A 41 -5.77 -9.93 21.99
C ASN A 41 -5.96 -8.47 22.45
N VAL A 42 -6.94 -7.76 21.89
CA VAL A 42 -7.23 -6.36 22.24
C VAL A 42 -8.07 -6.25 23.53
N ILE A 43 -9.07 -7.12 23.70
CA ILE A 43 -10.01 -7.11 24.85
C ILE A 43 -9.35 -7.59 26.14
N ASP A 44 -8.60 -8.70 26.07
CA ASP A 44 -7.96 -9.27 27.27
C ASP A 44 -6.89 -8.30 27.84
N TRP A 45 -6.35 -7.40 27.02
CA TRP A 45 -5.19 -6.57 27.38
C TRP A 45 -5.52 -5.09 27.66
N LEU A 46 -6.44 -4.45 26.92
CA LEU A 46 -6.77 -3.03 27.14
C LEU A 46 -7.75 -2.79 28.33
N GLY A 47 -8.16 -3.84 29.05
CA GLY A 47 -9.08 -3.71 30.19
C GLY A 47 -10.50 -3.25 29.83
N TYR A 48 -10.87 -3.25 28.54
CA TYR A 48 -12.20 -2.86 28.08
C TYR A 48 -13.20 -4.01 28.24
N SER A 49 -13.72 -4.19 29.46
CA SER A 49 -14.90 -5.04 29.73
C SER A 49 -16.22 -4.45 29.19
N VAL A 50 -16.21 -3.20 28.70
CA VAL A 50 -17.43 -2.40 28.45
C VAL A 50 -18.03 -2.59 27.04
N TRP A 51 -17.33 -3.21 26.09
CA TRP A 51 -17.90 -3.53 24.77
C TRP A 51 -18.56 -4.92 24.70
N ALA A 52 -18.61 -5.64 25.82
CA ALA A 52 -19.39 -6.86 25.96
C ALA A 52 -20.88 -6.51 26.14
N SER A 53 -21.50 -5.95 25.09
CA SER A 53 -22.94 -6.18 24.93
C SER A 53 -23.15 -7.68 24.71
N PRO A 54 -24.06 -8.35 25.44
CA PRO A 54 -24.41 -9.75 25.22
C PRO A 54 -24.81 -10.06 23.75
N ASP A 55 -25.20 -9.04 22.99
CA ASP A 55 -25.60 -9.17 21.59
C ASP A 55 -24.40 -9.37 20.62
N LEU A 56 -23.16 -9.30 21.14
CA LEU A 56 -21.90 -9.41 20.39
C LEU A 56 -21.17 -10.75 20.62
N GLU A 57 -21.86 -11.78 21.13
CA GLU A 57 -21.39 -13.18 21.15
C GLU A 57 -21.06 -13.72 19.75
N SER A 58 -21.49 -13.03 18.69
CA SER A 58 -21.17 -13.43 17.33
C SER A 58 -19.85 -12.80 16.84
N LYS A 59 -18.90 -13.69 16.56
CA LYS A 59 -17.91 -13.65 15.46
C LYS A 59 -16.53 -13.06 15.78
N ASN A 60 -15.53 -13.80 15.31
CA ASN A 60 -14.11 -13.46 15.19
C ASN A 60 -13.89 -12.04 14.61
N MET A 61 -13.99 -11.01 15.44
CA MET A 61 -13.69 -9.64 15.02
C MET A 61 -12.19 -9.49 14.91
N HIS A 62 -11.75 -9.07 13.73
CA HIS A 62 -10.36 -8.72 13.46
C HIS A 62 -10.29 -7.22 13.24
N PHE A 63 -9.33 -6.58 13.89
CA PHE A 63 -8.99 -5.19 13.68
C PHE A 63 -7.82 -5.10 12.72
N ARG A 64 -7.89 -4.12 11.82
CA ARG A 64 -6.79 -3.71 10.95
C ARG A 64 -6.90 -2.20 10.72
N PRO A 65 -5.83 -1.52 10.30
CA PRO A 65 -5.94 -0.14 9.88
C PRO A 65 -7.01 0.02 8.80
N LYS A 66 -7.79 1.11 8.91
CA LYS A 66 -8.89 1.42 7.99
C LYS A 66 -8.43 1.52 6.53
N SER A 67 -7.16 1.89 6.33
CA SER A 67 -6.55 2.00 5.01
C SER A 67 -5.19 1.34 5.00
N LEU A 68 -5.12 0.15 4.39
CA LEU A 68 -3.90 -0.30 3.72
C LEU A 68 -3.93 0.11 2.24
N SER A 69 -4.87 1.01 1.86
CA SER A 69 -5.11 1.45 0.49
C SER A 69 -3.79 1.76 -0.20
N GLY A 70 -3.53 1.09 -1.31
CA GLY A 70 -2.27 1.23 -2.03
C GLY A 70 -1.19 0.21 -1.64
N ILE A 71 -1.37 -0.65 -0.65
CA ILE A 71 -0.45 -1.79 -0.45
C ILE A 71 -0.94 -2.98 -1.26
N GLU A 72 -2.26 -3.22 -1.27
CA GLU A 72 -2.86 -4.34 -1.99
C GLU A 72 -2.56 -4.31 -3.50
N ASN A 73 -2.38 -3.13 -4.07
CA ASN A 73 -2.10 -2.90 -5.48
C ASN A 73 -0.84 -2.06 -5.72
N ASN A 74 0.08 -2.00 -4.74
CA ASN A 74 1.33 -1.25 -4.84
C ASN A 74 1.15 0.22 -5.28
N ASN A 75 0.11 0.88 -4.77
CA ASN A 75 -0.29 2.26 -5.05
C ASN A 75 -0.55 2.50 -6.54
N GLY A 76 -0.98 1.46 -7.26
CA GLY A 76 -1.20 1.52 -8.71
C GLY A 76 0.08 1.38 -9.55
N TRP A 77 1.24 1.12 -8.94
CA TRP A 77 2.48 0.85 -9.67
C TRP A 77 2.52 -0.59 -10.19
N MET A 78 2.63 -0.73 -11.50
CA MET A 78 2.85 -1.99 -12.19
C MET A 78 4.35 -2.23 -12.35
N LYS A 79 4.81 -3.44 -11.96
CA LYS A 79 6.21 -3.84 -12.08
C LYS A 79 6.51 -4.29 -13.51
N ILE A 80 7.70 -3.96 -14.01
CA ILE A 80 8.22 -4.41 -15.28
C ILE A 80 9.25 -5.50 -15.00
N GLU A 81 8.93 -6.74 -15.35
CA GLU A 81 9.88 -7.86 -15.29
C GLU A 81 10.39 -8.23 -16.69
N SER A 82 9.61 -7.89 -17.72
CA SER A 82 9.85 -8.18 -19.12
C SER A 82 9.24 -7.11 -20.03
N GLU A 83 9.56 -7.15 -21.33
CA GLU A 83 8.97 -6.23 -22.32
C GLU A 83 7.44 -6.38 -22.43
N GLN A 84 6.89 -7.56 -22.13
CA GLN A 84 5.46 -7.84 -22.18
C GLN A 84 4.68 -7.11 -21.08
N ASP A 85 5.37 -6.70 -20.00
CA ASP A 85 4.77 -5.97 -18.88
C ASP A 85 4.67 -4.46 -19.15
N LEU A 86 5.28 -3.97 -20.24
CA LEU A 86 5.28 -2.56 -20.60
C LEU A 86 3.84 -2.04 -20.83
N PRO A 87 3.62 -0.72 -20.67
CA PRO A 87 2.34 -0.10 -20.99
C PRO A 87 1.82 -0.51 -22.37
N LYS A 88 0.52 -0.78 -22.46
CA LYS A 88 -0.15 -1.18 -23.71
C LYS A 88 -0.91 -0.04 -24.38
N ASP A 89 -1.22 1.00 -23.62
CA ASP A 89 -2.01 2.14 -24.09
C ASP A 89 -1.10 3.35 -24.34
N SER A 90 -1.47 4.16 -25.34
CA SER A 90 -0.82 5.45 -25.61
C SER A 90 -1.31 6.51 -24.63
N SER A 91 -0.71 6.51 -23.44
CA SER A 91 -1.00 7.48 -22.38
C SER A 91 0.27 8.05 -21.75
N ALA A 92 0.06 8.97 -20.81
CA ALA A 92 1.12 9.47 -19.94
C ALA A 92 1.26 8.57 -18.70
N TYR A 93 2.51 8.35 -18.28
CA TYR A 93 2.85 7.44 -17.18
C TYR A 93 3.89 8.07 -16.26
N TRP A 94 3.77 7.83 -14.95
CA TRP A 94 4.89 7.92 -14.04
C TRP A 94 5.77 6.68 -14.18
N ILE A 95 7.08 6.86 -14.09
CA ILE A 95 8.09 5.81 -14.21
C ILE A 95 8.96 5.82 -12.95
N TYR A 96 9.10 4.66 -12.32
CA TYR A 96 10.00 4.45 -11.19
C TYR A 96 11.25 3.70 -11.66
N ARG A 97 12.41 4.27 -11.39
CA ARG A 97 13.70 3.84 -11.95
C ARG A 97 14.54 3.08 -10.94
N THR A 98 15.53 2.33 -11.42
CA THR A 98 16.47 1.60 -10.54
C THR A 98 17.26 2.51 -9.59
N ASP A 99 17.42 3.80 -9.92
CA ASP A 99 18.09 4.80 -9.08
C ASP A 99 17.15 5.48 -8.05
N ASN A 100 15.94 4.93 -7.86
CA ASN A 100 14.88 5.44 -6.98
C ASN A 100 14.31 6.81 -7.37
N ARG A 101 14.54 7.27 -8.62
CA ARG A 101 13.90 8.49 -9.12
C ARG A 101 12.56 8.18 -9.77
N ILE A 102 11.64 9.14 -9.65
CA ILE A 102 10.39 9.17 -10.40
C ILE A 102 10.56 10.15 -11.56
N SER A 103 10.13 9.75 -12.75
CA SER A 103 10.07 10.58 -13.95
C SER A 103 8.71 10.39 -14.61
N ASN A 104 8.32 11.26 -15.54
CA ASN A 104 7.11 11.08 -16.34
C ASN A 104 7.47 10.81 -17.81
N LEU A 105 6.63 10.00 -18.46
CA LEU A 105 6.53 9.92 -19.91
C LEU A 105 5.22 10.57 -20.31
N ASN A 106 5.29 11.56 -21.20
CA ASN A 106 4.11 12.28 -21.66
C ASN A 106 3.39 11.51 -22.78
N ASP A 107 4.15 10.79 -23.60
CA ASP A 107 3.65 9.91 -24.64
C ASP A 107 4.47 8.63 -24.67
N TYR A 108 3.86 7.54 -24.25
CA TYR A 108 4.51 6.23 -24.23
C TYR A 108 5.03 5.80 -25.61
N GLU A 109 4.30 6.04 -26.70
CA GLU A 109 4.70 5.52 -28.02
C GLU A 109 5.98 6.18 -28.53
N THR A 110 6.12 7.47 -28.27
CA THR A 110 7.30 8.26 -28.65
C THR A 110 8.52 7.91 -27.79
N ASP A 111 8.30 7.61 -26.50
CA ASP A 111 9.37 7.54 -25.50
C ASP A 111 9.75 6.11 -25.07
N LYS A 112 8.96 5.09 -25.42
CA LYS A 112 9.17 3.69 -24.94
C LYS A 112 10.55 3.11 -25.26
N LYS A 113 11.19 3.58 -26.32
CA LYS A 113 12.55 3.15 -26.70
C LYS A 113 13.62 3.47 -25.65
N TRP A 114 13.37 4.46 -24.80
CA TRP A 114 14.29 4.90 -23.74
C TRP A 114 13.99 4.25 -22.38
N LEU A 115 12.86 3.54 -22.26
CA LEU A 115 12.24 3.14 -21.01
C LEU A 115 13.07 2.07 -20.27
N LEU A 116 13.53 1.06 -21.02
CA LEU A 116 14.39 0.00 -20.50
C LEU A 116 15.90 0.33 -20.59
N PRO A 117 16.45 0.70 -21.76
CA PRO A 117 17.90 0.85 -21.89
C PRO A 117 18.46 2.06 -21.12
N ASP A 118 17.78 3.20 -21.16
CA ASP A 118 18.33 4.46 -20.62
C ASP A 118 17.75 4.78 -19.24
N LEU A 119 16.43 4.77 -19.13
CA LEU A 119 15.75 5.12 -17.89
C LEU A 119 15.88 4.02 -16.84
N LYS A 120 16.13 2.77 -17.26
CA LYS A 120 16.17 1.59 -16.39
C LYS A 120 14.91 1.54 -15.53
N ALA A 121 13.76 1.68 -16.18
CA ALA A 121 12.47 1.63 -15.51
C ALA A 121 12.26 0.26 -14.87
N THR A 122 11.69 0.27 -13.68
CA THR A 122 11.32 -0.94 -12.94
C THR A 122 9.83 -1.02 -12.68
N HIS A 123 9.16 0.12 -12.63
CA HIS A 123 7.70 0.20 -12.49
C HIS A 123 7.16 1.38 -13.29
N TYR A 124 5.88 1.33 -13.60
CA TYR A 124 5.12 2.44 -14.17
C TYR A 124 3.75 2.56 -13.50
N GLN A 125 3.18 3.76 -13.55
CA GLN A 125 1.85 4.06 -13.06
C GLN A 125 1.14 5.00 -14.05
N PRO A 126 -0.07 4.68 -14.54
CA PRO A 126 -0.83 5.57 -15.42
C PRO A 126 -1.13 6.92 -14.74
N ILE A 127 -1.02 8.01 -15.49
CA ILE A 127 -1.44 9.34 -15.03
C ILE A 127 -2.92 9.51 -15.37
N GLU A 128 -3.77 9.65 -14.36
CA GLU A 128 -5.20 9.95 -14.56
C GLU A 128 -5.36 11.32 -15.23
N LYS A 129 -6.04 11.34 -16.38
CA LYS A 129 -6.35 12.59 -17.07
C LYS A 129 -7.38 13.38 -16.24
N PRO A 130 -7.23 14.71 -16.11
CA PRO A 130 -8.23 15.52 -15.44
C PRO A 130 -9.59 15.36 -16.15
N LYS A 131 -10.66 15.32 -15.35
CA LYS A 131 -12.02 15.28 -15.88
C LYS A 131 -12.29 16.56 -16.68
N PRO A 132 -13.08 16.49 -17.77
CA PRO A 132 -13.46 17.68 -18.52
C PRO A 132 -14.20 18.67 -17.61
N PRO A 133 -14.13 19.98 -17.91
CA PRO A 133 -14.91 20.99 -17.21
C PRO A 133 -16.42 20.71 -17.32
N ILE A 134 -17.15 21.03 -16.25
CA ILE A 134 -18.62 21.01 -16.22
C ILE A 134 -19.05 22.48 -16.37
N TYR A 135 -19.29 22.94 -17.60
CA TYR A 135 -19.92 24.24 -17.86
C TYR A 135 -21.18 24.05 -18.71
#